data_AF-A0A8T7FUT3-F1
#
_entry.id   AF-A0A8T7FUT3-F1
#
_cell.length_a   1.000
_cell.length_b   1.000
_cell.length_c   1.000
_cell.angle_alpha   90.00
_cell.angle_beta   90.00
_cell.angle_gamma   90.00
#
_symmetry.space_group_name_H-M   'P 1'
#
loop_
_entity.id
_entity.type
_entity.pdbx_description
1 polymer ?
#
loop_
_entity_poly.entity_id
_entity_poly.type
_entity_poly.pdbx_seq_one_letter_code
_entity_poly.pdbx_strand_id
1 'polypeptide(L)'
;MLSNPRTVEKTALDEFISQYKAYIPKPALVKSEPVGGTLSEQIKRSVTVLDFVGQFVELSPAGRGLCPFHDDHRQSFSVNAEKNYWHCFAGCGGGSIIDFWMKWQDVDFGQAVKELARTLLKDRR
;
A
#
# COMPACT_ATOMS: atom_id res chain seq x y z
N MET A 1 -9.81 20.37 -14.89
CA MET A 1 -10.67 19.20 -15.17
C MET A 1 -9.89 17.99 -14.69
N LEU A 2 -10.19 17.51 -13.49
CA LEU A 2 -9.43 16.44 -12.82
C LEU A 2 -9.91 15.09 -13.38
N SER A 3 -9.03 14.46 -14.17
CA SER A 3 -9.29 13.18 -14.81
C SER A 3 -9.36 12.07 -13.76
N ASN A 4 -10.48 11.36 -13.76
CA ASN A 4 -10.78 10.12 -13.05
C ASN A 4 -9.59 9.11 -13.11
N PRO A 5 -9.06 8.62 -11.97
CA PRO A 5 -7.87 7.76 -11.93
C PRO A 5 -8.10 6.30 -12.37
N ARG A 6 -9.29 5.94 -12.90
CA ARG A 6 -9.60 4.56 -13.35
C ARG A 6 -8.85 4.08 -14.61
N THR A 7 -7.86 4.82 -15.10
CA THR A 7 -7.05 4.45 -16.28
C THR A 7 -5.56 4.68 -16.03
N VAL A 8 -5.04 4.18 -14.91
CA VAL A 8 -3.60 3.95 -14.81
C VAL A 8 -3.31 2.72 -15.68
N GLU A 9 -3.00 2.95 -16.96
CA GLU A 9 -2.57 1.89 -17.87
C GLU A 9 -1.45 1.06 -17.22
N LYS A 10 -1.39 -0.24 -17.54
CA LYS A 10 -0.38 -1.19 -17.05
C LYS A 10 1.07 -0.66 -17.11
N THR A 11 1.35 0.23 -18.06
CA THR A 11 2.60 0.98 -18.23
C THR A 11 2.97 1.84 -17.01
N ALA A 12 1.99 2.46 -16.35
CA ALA A 12 2.20 3.28 -15.18
C ALA A 12 2.42 2.44 -13.90
N LEU A 13 1.95 1.19 -13.85
CA LEU A 13 2.36 0.24 -12.81
C LEU A 13 3.83 -0.18 -12.98
N ASP A 14 4.27 -0.40 -14.22
CA ASP A 14 5.67 -0.74 -14.52
C ASP A 14 6.61 0.45 -14.26
N GLU A 15 6.21 1.66 -14.64
CA GLU A 15 6.93 2.90 -14.30
C GLU A 15 6.93 3.16 -12.79
N PHE A 16 5.81 2.93 -12.11
CA PHE A 16 5.71 3.01 -10.65
C PHE A 16 6.62 1.98 -9.96
N ILE A 17 6.67 0.72 -10.40
CA ILE A 17 7.60 -0.30 -9.87
C ILE A 17 9.06 0.10 -10.11
N SER A 18 9.36 0.71 -11.26
CA SER A 18 10.70 1.20 -11.58
C SER A 18 11.10 2.38 -10.67
N GLN A 19 10.20 3.34 -10.48
CA GLN A 19 10.36 4.46 -9.56
C GLN A 19 10.43 3.96 -8.10
N TYR A 20 9.66 2.94 -7.75
CA TYR A 20 9.62 2.30 -6.44
C TYR A 20 11.00 1.76 -6.07
N LYS A 21 11.67 1.00 -6.94
CA LYS A 21 13.03 0.47 -6.68
C LYS A 21 14.07 1.56 -6.37
N ALA A 22 13.88 2.78 -6.90
CA ALA A 22 14.80 3.90 -6.68
C ALA A 22 14.46 4.73 -5.42
N TYR A 23 13.18 4.78 -5.02
CA TYR A 23 12.68 5.56 -3.90
C TYR A 23 12.41 4.73 -2.64
N ILE A 24 12.86 3.46 -2.55
CA ILE A 24 12.96 2.82 -1.23
C ILE A 24 14.12 3.52 -0.50
N PRO A 25 13.90 4.46 0.45
CA PRO A 25 14.89 4.61 1.50
C PRO A 25 15.01 3.22 2.08
N LYS A 26 16.22 2.61 2.06
CA LYS A 26 16.48 1.36 2.79
C LYS A 26 15.64 1.44 4.06
N PRO A 27 14.55 0.64 4.18
CA PRO A 27 13.72 0.80 5.35
C PRO A 27 14.69 0.59 6.48
N ALA A 28 14.61 1.43 7.51
CA ALA A 28 15.14 1.04 8.79
C ALA A 28 14.43 -0.26 9.12
N LEU A 29 15.02 -1.37 8.67
CA LEU A 29 14.48 -2.71 8.74
C LEU A 29 14.09 -2.85 10.19
N VAL A 30 12.81 -3.13 10.44
CA VAL A 30 12.35 -3.53 11.77
C VAL A 30 13.37 -4.56 12.24
N LYS A 31 14.10 -4.23 13.31
CA LYS A 31 15.39 -4.82 13.71
C LYS A 31 15.31 -6.28 14.17
N SER A 32 14.36 -7.06 13.69
CA SER A 32 14.25 -8.48 13.98
C SER A 32 14.19 -9.27 12.69
N GLU A 33 15.11 -10.21 12.57
CA GLU A 33 15.07 -11.30 11.60
C GLU A 33 13.66 -11.92 11.56
N PRO A 34 13.18 -12.44 10.42
CA PRO A 34 11.87 -13.09 10.36
C PRO A 34 11.91 -14.40 11.16
N VAL A 35 11.67 -14.32 12.47
CA VAL A 35 11.44 -15.48 13.34
C VAL A 35 10.05 -16.01 13.05
N GLY A 36 9.94 -16.88 12.04
CA GLY A 36 8.71 -17.62 11.71
C GLY A 36 7.52 -16.76 11.28
N GLY A 37 6.58 -17.38 10.58
CA GLY A 37 5.33 -16.75 10.11
C GLY A 37 5.05 -16.99 8.64
N THR A 38 3.77 -16.91 8.31
CA THR A 38 3.23 -17.00 6.95
C THR A 38 3.82 -15.92 6.04
N LEU A 39 3.81 -16.14 4.73
CA LEU A 39 4.28 -15.16 3.75
C LEU A 39 3.54 -13.81 3.89
N SER A 40 2.24 -13.84 4.19
CA SER A 40 1.46 -12.63 4.46
C SER A 40 1.92 -11.85 5.68
N GLU A 41 2.35 -12.52 6.75
CA GLU A 41 2.90 -11.84 7.93
C GLU A 41 4.24 -11.18 7.62
N GLN A 42 5.08 -11.86 6.81
CA GLN A 42 6.36 -11.29 6.37
C GLN A 42 6.15 -10.02 5.54
N ILE A 43 5.17 -10.02 4.64
CA ILE A 43 4.77 -8.85 3.85
C ILE A 43 4.27 -7.72 4.76
N LYS A 44 3.33 -8.00 5.67
CA LYS A 44 2.78 -6.97 6.58
C LYS A 44 3.84 -6.34 7.50
N ARG A 45 4.95 -7.04 7.74
CA ARG A 45 6.08 -6.55 8.56
C ARG A 45 7.17 -5.85 7.73
N SER A 46 7.19 -5.99 6.41
CA SER A 46 8.27 -5.44 5.58
C SER A 46 8.15 -3.93 5.36
N VAL A 47 6.95 -3.37 5.45
CA VAL A 47 6.65 -1.95 5.25
C VAL A 47 5.43 -1.56 6.07
N THR A 48 5.39 -0.31 6.56
CA THR A 48 4.20 0.19 7.24
C THR A 48 3.10 0.54 6.22
N VAL A 49 1.84 0.51 6.64
CA VAL A 49 0.70 0.96 5.84
C VAL A 49 0.82 2.43 5.50
N LEU A 50 1.38 3.26 6.40
CA LEU A 50 1.61 4.68 6.12
C LEU A 50 2.59 4.86 4.95
N ASP A 51 3.76 4.23 5.03
CA ASP A 51 4.79 4.35 3.99
C ASP A 51 4.32 3.74 2.67
N PHE A 52 3.57 2.64 2.72
CA PHE A 52 3.05 1.99 1.52
C PHE A 52 1.95 2.83 0.86
N VAL A 53 0.92 3.21 1.61
CA VAL A 53 -0.24 3.92 1.09
C VAL A 53 0.08 5.37 0.73
N GLY A 54 1.01 6.02 1.45
CA GLY A 54 1.46 7.39 1.16
C GLY A 54 2.07 7.58 -0.23
N GLN A 55 2.40 6.49 -0.93
CA GLN A 55 2.85 6.53 -2.32
C GLN A 55 1.70 6.67 -3.33
N PHE A 56 0.48 6.32 -2.93
CA PHE A 56 -0.73 6.34 -3.76
C PHE A 56 -1.69 7.46 -3.37
N VAL A 57 -1.65 7.86 -2.10
CA VAL A 57 -2.58 8.83 -1.52
C VAL A 57 -1.77 9.93 -0.83
N GLU A 58 -2.06 11.18 -1.20
CA GLU A 58 -1.53 12.32 -0.47
C GLU A 58 -2.21 12.40 0.92
N LEU A 59 -1.42 12.23 1.97
CA LEU A 59 -1.89 12.21 3.35
C LEU A 59 -1.42 13.47 4.10
N SER A 60 -2.33 14.09 4.85
CA SER A 60 -2.02 15.10 5.85
C SER A 60 -1.14 14.52 6.97
N PRO A 61 -0.50 15.37 7.81
CA PRO A 61 0.27 14.91 8.97
C PRO A 61 -0.53 14.04 9.96
N ALA A 62 -1.86 14.20 9.99
CA ALA A 62 -2.76 13.37 10.80
C ALA A 62 -3.11 12.02 10.14
N GLY A 63 -2.48 11.67 9.01
CA GLY A 63 -2.72 10.44 8.28
C GLY A 63 -4.07 10.40 7.55
N ARG A 64 -4.66 11.55 7.22
CA ARG A 64 -5.95 11.63 6.49
C ARG A 64 -5.76 12.14 5.07
N GLY A 65 -6.55 11.63 4.13
CA GLY A 65 -6.52 12.02 2.71
C GLY A 65 -7.81 11.66 1.97
N LEU A 66 -7.87 11.98 0.69
CA LEU A 66 -8.97 11.57 -0.18
C LEU A 66 -8.90 10.07 -0.44
N CYS A 67 -10.04 9.38 -0.40
CA CYS A 67 -10.07 7.96 -0.72
C CYS A 67 -9.78 7.73 -2.20
N PRO A 68 -8.81 6.86 -2.54
CA PRO A 68 -8.53 6.56 -3.95
C PRO A 68 -9.55 5.61 -4.57
N PHE A 69 -10.42 4.99 -3.77
CA PHE A 69 -11.33 3.93 -4.22
C PHE A 69 -12.73 4.44 -4.61
N HIS A 70 -13.00 5.73 -4.44
CA HIS A 70 -14.20 6.40 -4.93
C HIS A 70 -13.92 7.88 -5.19
N ASP A 71 -14.90 8.58 -5.77
CA ASP A 71 -14.81 10.04 -5.94
C ASP A 71 -15.07 10.73 -4.59
N ASP A 72 -13.99 11.03 -3.86
CA ASP A 72 -14.03 11.57 -2.51
C ASP A 72 -13.75 13.08 -2.50
N HIS A 73 -14.57 13.83 -1.74
CA HIS A 73 -14.48 15.28 -1.59
C HIS A 73 -14.28 15.72 -0.14
N ARG A 74 -14.20 14.79 0.83
CA ARG A 74 -14.22 15.10 2.28
C ARG A 74 -13.14 14.41 3.10
N GLN A 75 -12.06 13.94 2.46
CA GLN A 75 -10.96 13.21 3.10
C GLN A 75 -11.46 12.05 3.97
N SER A 76 -12.23 11.14 3.37
CA SER A 76 -12.80 9.99 4.06
C SER A 76 -11.78 8.89 4.35
N PHE A 77 -10.57 8.98 3.81
CA PHE A 77 -9.51 7.99 3.96
C PHE A 77 -8.57 8.34 5.11
N SER A 78 -8.19 7.33 5.89
CA SER A 78 -7.28 7.51 7.02
C SER A 78 -6.35 6.31 7.16
N VAL A 79 -5.09 6.59 7.50
CA VAL A 79 -4.10 5.61 7.92
C VAL A 79 -3.77 5.83 9.39
N ASN A 80 -3.85 4.77 10.17
CA ASN A 80 -3.34 4.73 11.53
C ASN A 80 -1.97 4.04 11.52
N ALA A 81 -0.91 4.83 11.70
CA ALA A 81 0.47 4.34 11.67
C ALA A 81 0.77 3.36 12.83
N GLU A 82 0.28 3.65 14.04
CA GLU A 82 0.50 2.81 15.22
C GLU A 82 -0.14 1.43 15.08
N LYS A 83 -1.37 1.38 14.56
CA LYS A 83 -2.12 0.13 14.32
C LYS A 83 -1.78 -0.52 12.99
N ASN A 84 -0.94 0.13 12.17
CA ASN A 84 -0.54 -0.33 10.85
C ASN A 84 -1.75 -0.73 9.97
N TYR A 85 -2.74 0.16 9.86
CA TYR A 85 -4.05 -0.09 9.24
C TYR A 85 -4.59 1.15 8.51
N TRP A 86 -5.31 0.96 7.40
CA TRP A 86 -6.04 2.02 6.71
C TRP A 86 -7.54 1.79 6.77
N HIS A 87 -8.33 2.86 6.68
CA HIS A 87 -9.79 2.81 6.62
C HIS A 87 -10.36 3.91 5.75
N CYS A 88 -11.41 3.59 5.01
CA CYS A 88 -12.27 4.58 4.37
C CYS A 88 -13.60 4.68 5.14
N PHE A 89 -13.85 5.82 5.76
CA PHE A 89 -15.06 6.08 6.55
C PHE A 89 -16.34 6.21 5.71
N ALA A 90 -16.23 6.28 4.38
CA ALA A 90 -17.36 6.23 3.44
C ALA A 90 -17.74 4.80 2.99
N GLY A 91 -17.11 3.75 3.50
CA GLY A 91 -17.53 2.36 3.28
C GLY A 91 -16.77 1.57 2.20
N CYS A 92 -15.63 2.08 1.69
CA CYS A 92 -14.78 1.31 0.77
C CYS A 92 -14.03 0.15 1.44
N GLY A 93 -13.98 0.13 2.78
CA GLY A 93 -13.32 -0.90 3.58
C GLY A 93 -12.09 -0.36 4.31
N GLY A 94 -11.24 -1.29 4.74
CA GLY A 94 -10.01 -0.99 5.44
C GLY A 94 -9.22 -2.26 5.71
N GLY A 95 -7.92 -2.13 6.00
CA GLY A 95 -7.05 -3.29 6.18
C GLY A 95 -5.58 -2.98 6.32
N SER A 96 -4.79 -4.01 6.08
CA SER A 96 -3.35 -3.96 5.90
C SER A 96 -2.98 -3.53 4.48
N ILE A 97 -1.67 -3.50 4.18
CA ILE A 97 -1.16 -3.25 2.83
C ILE A 97 -1.67 -4.27 1.80
N ILE A 98 -1.94 -5.51 2.23
CA ILE A 98 -2.47 -6.55 1.36
C ILE A 98 -3.90 -6.20 0.96
N ASP A 99 -4.73 -5.79 1.91
CA ASP A 99 -6.13 -5.41 1.66
C ASP A 99 -6.22 -4.15 0.79
N PHE A 100 -5.29 -3.20 0.98
CA PHE A 100 -5.16 -2.05 0.08
C PHE A 100 -4.86 -2.51 -1.35
N TRP A 101 -3.84 -3.38 -1.51
CA TRP A 101 -3.38 -3.84 -2.81
C TRP A 101 -4.43 -4.67 -3.55
N MET A 102 -5.12 -5.56 -2.85
CA MET A 102 -6.27 -6.30 -3.38
C MET A 102 -7.30 -5.35 -3.99
N LYS A 103 -7.63 -4.27 -3.27
CA LYS A 103 -8.61 -3.30 -3.73
C LYS A 103 -8.09 -2.38 -4.84
N TRP A 104 -6.80 -2.06 -4.79
CA TRP A 104 -6.15 -1.19 -5.77
C TRP A 104 -5.99 -1.86 -7.13
N GLN A 105 -5.58 -3.13 -7.14
CA GLN A 105 -5.38 -3.90 -8.38
C GLN A 105 -6.60 -4.74 -8.79
N ASP A 106 -7.66 -4.75 -7.97
CA ASP A 106 -8.83 -5.62 -8.14
C ASP A 106 -8.44 -7.10 -8.27
N VAL A 107 -7.65 -7.58 -7.30
CA VAL A 107 -7.13 -8.95 -7.25
C VAL A 107 -7.48 -9.64 -5.94
N ASP A 108 -7.49 -10.97 -5.97
CA ASP A 108 -7.67 -11.78 -4.77
C ASP A 108 -6.43 -11.75 -3.85
N PHE A 109 -6.61 -12.32 -2.65
CA PHE A 109 -5.57 -12.39 -1.64
C PHE A 109 -4.31 -13.13 -2.11
N GLY A 110 -4.45 -14.24 -2.82
CA GLY A 110 -3.33 -15.06 -3.26
C GLY A 110 -2.46 -14.33 -4.27
N GLN A 111 -3.10 -13.65 -5.23
CA GLN A 111 -2.41 -12.83 -6.21
C GLN A 111 -1.77 -11.61 -5.55
N ALA A 112 -2.47 -10.91 -4.65
CA ALA A 112 -1.91 -9.77 -3.93
C ALA A 112 -0.66 -10.13 -3.12
N VAL A 113 -0.70 -11.25 -2.38
CA VAL A 113 0.45 -11.76 -1.63
C VAL A 113 1.63 -12.05 -2.56
N LYS A 114 1.38 -12.69 -3.71
CA LYS A 114 2.43 -13.04 -4.68
C LYS A 114 3.10 -11.81 -5.29
N GLU A 115 2.31 -10.79 -5.64
CA GLU A 115 2.80 -9.52 -6.18
C GLU A 115 3.58 -8.71 -5.14
N LEU A 116 3.00 -8.55 -3.94
CA LEU A 116 3.67 -7.82 -2.86
C LEU A 116 4.94 -8.53 -2.40
N ALA A 117 4.96 -9.86 -2.30
CA ALA A 117 6.19 -10.61 -2.00
C ALA A 117 7.28 -10.36 -3.05
N ARG A 118 6.89 -10.37 -4.33
CA ARG A 118 7.80 -10.08 -5.45
C ARG A 118 8.38 -8.67 -5.35
N THR A 119 7.60 -7.70 -4.93
CA THR A 119 8.02 -6.28 -4.90
C THR A 119 8.79 -5.94 -3.62
N LEU A 120 8.36 -6.45 -2.47
CA LEU A 120 8.85 -6.02 -1.15
C LEU A 120 9.97 -6.91 -0.59
N LEU A 121 10.10 -8.16 -1.06
CA LEU A 121 11.01 -9.14 -0.46
C LEU A 121 12.16 -9.57 -1.38
N LYS A 122 12.21 -9.13 -2.65
CA LYS A 122 13.14 -9.67 -3.65
C LYS A 122 14.61 -9.25 -3.52
N ASP A 123 14.94 -8.22 -2.74
CA ASP A 123 16.31 -7.70 -2.63
C ASP A 123 17.02 -8.02 -1.30
N ARG A 124 16.67 -9.14 -0.64
CA ARG A 124 17.39 -9.65 0.55
C ARG A 124 18.54 -10.60 0.21
N ARG A 125 19.26 -10.34 -0.88
CA ARG A 125 20.52 -11.03 -1.23
C ARG A 125 21.67 -10.05 -1.27
#